data_AF-A0A961H718-F1
#
_entry.id   AF-A0A961H718-F1
#
_cell.length_a   1.000
_cell.length_b   1.000
_cell.length_c   1.000
_cell.angle_alpha   90.00
_cell.angle_beta   90.00
_cell.angle_gamma   90.00
#
_symmetry.space_group_name_H-M   'P 1'
#
loop_
_entity.id
_entity.type
_entity.pdbx_description
1 polymer ?
#
loop_
_entity_poly.entity_id
_entity_poly.type
_entity_poly.pdbx_seq_one_letter_code
_entity_poly.pdbx_strand_id
1 'polypeptide(L)' 'MDSTSRRSTGNWGENFIECHHTRPLAQFGAGTTKASDLALLCSNCHRMVHRNRQGALSVEELKAILAAP' A
#
# COMPACT_ATOMS: atom_id res chain seq x y z
N MET A 1 -0.65 -28.76 0.52
CA MET A 1 -1.22 -27.43 0.83
C MET A 1 -0.22 -26.76 1.77
N ASP A 2 0.73 -26.04 1.19
CA ASP A 2 1.90 -25.53 1.91
C ASP A 2 1.57 -24.25 2.70
N SER A 3 2.11 -24.23 3.88
CA SER A 3 1.98 -23.32 5.01
C SER A 3 2.86 -22.08 4.86
N THR A 4 2.50 -21.15 3.97
CA THR A 4 3.02 -19.78 4.04
C THR A 4 1.92 -18.76 3.76
N SER A 5 1.92 -17.69 4.55
CA SER A 5 0.98 -16.57 4.56
C SER A 5 0.90 -15.83 3.21
N ARG A 6 0.26 -16.43 2.21
CA ARG A 6 -0.21 -15.76 0.99
C ARG A 6 -1.69 -16.06 0.86
N ARG A 7 -2.52 -15.28 1.57
CA ARG A 7 -3.96 -15.27 1.32
C ARG A 7 -4.18 -14.55 -0.01
N SER A 8 -4.04 -15.26 -1.13
CA SER A 8 -4.57 -14.82 -2.41
C SER A 8 -6.07 -15.07 -2.42
N THR A 9 -6.83 -14.11 -2.94
CA THR A 9 -8.28 -14.22 -3.18
C THR A 9 -8.58 -15.10 -4.40
N GLY A 10 -7.81 -16.18 -4.59
CA GLY A 10 -7.81 -16.98 -5.82
C GLY A 10 -7.50 -16.13 -7.06
N ASN A 11 -8.13 -16.46 -8.18
CA ASN A 11 -7.97 -15.73 -9.46
C ASN A 11 -8.40 -14.26 -9.41
N TRP A 12 -9.27 -13.88 -8.47
CA TRP A 12 -9.71 -12.48 -8.34
C TRP A 12 -8.60 -11.54 -7.86
N GLY A 13 -7.58 -12.08 -7.18
CA GLY A 13 -6.41 -11.32 -6.75
C GLY A 13 -5.28 -11.30 -7.76
N GLU A 14 -5.39 -12.05 -8.86
CA GLU A 14 -4.36 -12.11 -9.89
C GLU A 14 -4.31 -10.78 -10.65
N ASN A 15 -3.12 -10.20 -10.79
CA ASN A 15 -2.89 -8.89 -11.40
C ASN A 15 -3.66 -7.73 -10.75
N PHE A 16 -4.18 -7.90 -9.53
CA PHE A 16 -4.86 -6.85 -8.79
C PHE A 16 -3.86 -6.02 -7.97
N ILE A 17 -3.89 -4.70 -8.14
CA ILE A 17 -3.02 -3.76 -7.43
C ILE A 17 -3.73 -2.42 -7.23
N GLU A 18 -3.46 -1.74 -6.12
CA GLU A 18 -4.07 -0.47 -5.75
C GLU A 18 -3.04 0.67 -5.84
N CYS A 19 -3.44 1.80 -6.41
CA CYS A 19 -2.64 3.02 -6.38
C CYS A 19 -2.78 3.72 -5.03
N HIS A 20 -1.65 4.12 -4.45
CA HIS A 20 -1.57 4.85 -3.19
C HIS A 20 -0.76 6.13 -3.39
N HIS A 21 -1.28 7.29 -2.98
CA HIS A 21 -0.51 8.53 -3.05
C HIS A 21 0.60 8.50 -2.00
N THR A 22 1.85 8.74 -2.40
CA THR A 22 3.04 8.68 -1.51
C THR A 22 3.04 9.77 -0.44
N ARG A 23 2.18 10.78 -0.60
CA ARG A 23 1.85 11.79 0.40
C ARG A 23 0.33 11.89 0.54
N PRO A 24 -0.20 12.47 1.63
CA PRO A 24 -1.64 12.70 1.73
C PRO A 24 -2.14 13.61 0.60
N LEU A 25 -3.28 13.26 -0.02
CA LEU A 25 -3.84 14.03 -1.14
C LEU A 25 -4.03 15.52 -0.80
N ALA A 26 -4.40 15.83 0.44
CA ALA A 26 -4.56 17.21 0.92
C ALA A 26 -3.27 18.05 0.90
N GLN A 27 -2.09 17.41 0.78
CA GLN A 27 -0.81 18.11 0.62
C GLN A 27 -0.43 18.34 -0.85
N PHE A 28 -1.09 17.66 -1.79
CA PHE A 28 -0.96 17.97 -3.20
C PHE A 28 -1.81 19.22 -3.44
N GLY A 29 -1.16 20.33 -3.81
CA GLY A 29 -1.87 21.53 -4.27
C GLY A 29 -2.69 21.21 -5.53
N ALA A 30 -3.38 22.23 -6.06
CA ALA A 30 -4.10 22.08 -7.32
C ALA A 30 -3.15 21.60 -8.42
N GLY A 31 -3.49 20.50 -9.10
CA GLY A 31 -2.65 19.90 -10.12
C GLY A 31 -3.11 18.52 -10.56
N THR A 32 -2.39 17.96 -11.52
CA THR A 32 -2.62 16.60 -12.03
C THR A 32 -1.67 15.62 -11.35
N THR A 33 -2.21 14.53 -10.80
CA THR A 33 -1.43 13.41 -10.26
C THR A 33 -0.51 12.83 -11.32
N LYS A 34 0.76 12.68 -10.99
CA LYS A 34 1.78 12.01 -11.82
C LYS A 34 2.03 10.59 -11.31
N ALA A 35 2.58 9.73 -12.16
CA ALA A 35 3.00 8.40 -11.74
C ALA A 35 4.02 8.42 -10.59
N SER A 36 4.88 9.44 -10.53
CA SER A 36 5.84 9.65 -9.44
C SER A 36 5.20 9.99 -8.09
N ASP A 37 3.93 10.39 -8.08
CA ASP A 37 3.19 10.73 -6.86
C ASP A 37 2.53 9.47 -6.24
N LEU A 38 2.64 8.33 -6.92
CA LEU A 38 1.94 7.10 -6.60
C LEU A 38 2.92 5.96 -6.28
N ALA A 39 2.50 5.10 -5.35
CA ALA A 39 3.05 3.79 -5.10
C ALA A 39 1.97 2.73 -5.42
N LEU A 40 2.42 1.54 -5.80
CA LEU A 40 1.54 0.41 -6.07
C LEU A 40 1.57 -0.57 -4.90
N LEU A 41 0.42 -0.83 -4.29
CA LEU A 41 0.30 -1.68 -3.10
C LEU A 41 -0.79 -2.74 -3.32
N CYS A 42 -0.60 -3.94 -2.79
CA CYS A 42 -1.72 -4.89 -2.70
C CYS A 42 -2.72 -4.42 -1.63
N SER A 43 -3.96 -4.90 -1.67
CA SER A 43 -5.02 -4.47 -0.73
C SER A 43 -4.62 -4.62 0.75
N ASN A 44 -3.86 -5.67 1.08
CA ASN A 44 -3.40 -5.87 2.46
C ASN A 44 -2.39 -4.78 2.86
N CYS A 45 -1.41 -4.49 2.00
CA CYS A 45 -0.41 -3.46 2.27
C CYS A 45 -1.07 -2.07 2.32
N HIS A 46 -2.01 -1.78 1.42
CA HIS A 46 -2.71 -0.51 1.39
C HIS A 46 -3.54 -0.29 2.67
N ARG A 47 -4.26 -1.32 3.13
CA ARG A 47 -4.96 -1.27 4.42
C ARG A 47 -4.00 -1.11 5.61
N MET A 48 -2.81 -1.73 5.56
CA MET A 48 -1.82 -1.61 6.63
C MET A 48 -1.23 -0.21 6.71
N VAL A 49 -0.91 0.42 5.56
CA VAL A 49 -0.48 1.82 5.50
C VAL A 49 -1.49 2.75 6.18
N HIS A 50 -2.79 2.54 5.93
CA HIS A 50 -3.86 3.36 6.51
C HIS A 50 -4.38 2.88 7.88
N ARG A 51 -3.77 1.85 8.49
CA ARG A 51 -4.29 1.26 9.73
C ARG A 51 -4.15 2.20 10.93
N ASN A 52 -3.12 3.05 10.94
CA ASN A 52 -2.85 3.99 12.00
C ASN A 52 -3.77 5.23 11.87
N ARG A 53 -4.53 5.53 12.92
CA ARG A 53 -5.50 6.65 12.93
C ARG A 53 -4.82 8.01 13.03
N GLN A 54 -3.59 8.06 13.52
CA GLN A 54 -2.81 9.28 13.70
C GLN A 54 -2.13 9.73 12.39
N GLY A 55 -2.06 8.85 11.39
CA GLY A 55 -1.46 9.14 10.09
C GLY A 55 -1.07 7.88 9.35
N ALA A 56 -1.12 7.92 8.02
CA ALA A 56 -0.68 6.82 7.18
C ALA A 56 0.84 6.61 7.29
N LEU A 57 1.28 5.36 7.30
CA LEU A 57 2.71 5.03 7.18
C LEU A 57 3.22 5.40 5.79
N SER A 58 4.48 5.82 5.69
CA SER A 58 5.20 5.80 4.43
C SER A 58 5.42 4.35 3.94
N VAL A 59 5.67 4.20 2.64
CA VAL A 59 5.98 2.91 2.04
C VAL A 59 7.26 2.33 2.65
N GLU A 60 8.22 3.19 2.97
CA GLU A 60 9.50 2.85 3.60
C GLU A 60 9.31 2.33 5.01
N GLU A 61 8.47 2.97 5.82
CA GLU A 61 8.11 2.49 7.16
C GLU A 61 7.41 1.13 7.10
N LEU A 62 6.45 0.94 6.17
CA LEU A 62 5.80 -0.35 6.00
C LEU A 62 6.80 -1.44 5.59
N LYS A 63 7.72 -1.14 4.66
CA LYS A 63 8.80 -2.08 4.26
C LYS A 63 9.66 -2.47 5.46
N ALA A 64 10.03 -1.53 6.31
CA ALA A 64 10.82 -1.81 7.51
C ALA A 64 10.08 -2.74 8.48
N ILE A 65 8.77 -2.56 8.68
CA ILE A 65 7.94 -3.43 9.52
C ILE A 65 7.85 -4.85 8.93
N LEU A 66 7.68 -4.97 7.61
CA LEU A 66 7.61 -6.27 6.94
C LEU A 66 8.94 -7.03 6.90
N ALA A 67 10.06 -6.31 7.00
CA ALA A 67 11.40 -6.87 7.07
C ALA A 67 11.85 -7.21 8.50
N ALA A 68 11.08 -6.80 9.51
CA ALA A 68 11.34 -7.18 10.90
C ALA A 68 11.11 -8.70 11.08
N PRO A 69 11.95 -9.38 11.87
CA PRO A 69 11.89 -10.83 12.08
C PRO A 69 10.60 -11.29 12.80
#